data_AF-A0A816CSH8-F1
#
_entry.id   AF-A0A816CSH8-F1
#
_cell.length_a   1.000
_cell.length_b   1.000
_cell.length_c   1.000
_cell.angle_alpha   90.00
_cell.angle_beta   90.00
_cell.angle_gamma   90.00
#
_symmetry.space_group_name_H-M   'P 1'
#
loop_
_entity.id
_entity.type
_entity.pdbx_description
1 polymer ?
#
loop_
_entity_poly.entity_id
_entity_poly.type
_entity_poly.pdbx_seq_one_letter_code
_entity_poly.pdbx_strand_id
1 'polypeptide(L)'
;MIENGFPLKFVDASIKKTLNRYIDKINKINVSDGEKKNEIKPIKDPPKNEIILLDIPYFGKPSEILSKRLISLAKLARPQTHLQPIPRPPRSIGSHFSSKDPIPKDLQSGVIYQINCSSCDVSYIGKTIRQVKKRLEEHGAPQFNITKPKLSSLSKKSPIPDTTNLRRSARNAGKIINYSDDKNSFDEENIKNIRQSSVITQNELETGHQINGNDWHILTNDPRSYRLEVRESLA
;
A
#
# COMPACT_ATOMS: atom_id res chain seq x y z
N MET A 1 -18.32 15.85 -35.71
CA MET A 1 -18.26 14.97 -34.52
C MET A 1 -17.90 13.58 -35.02
N ILE A 2 -17.05 12.85 -34.30
CA ILE A 2 -16.83 11.42 -34.60
C ILE A 2 -18.05 10.66 -34.05
N GLU A 3 -18.43 9.55 -34.69
CA GLU A 3 -19.56 8.68 -34.29
C GLU A 3 -19.53 8.26 -32.81
N ASN A 4 -18.36 8.30 -32.19
CA ASN A 4 -18.11 7.90 -30.81
C ASN A 4 -18.56 8.95 -29.77
N GLY A 5 -19.17 10.07 -30.19
CA GLY A 5 -19.71 11.10 -29.29
C GLY A 5 -18.68 12.03 -28.62
N PHE A 6 -17.38 11.87 -28.91
CA PHE A 6 -16.32 12.70 -28.33
C PHE A 6 -15.96 13.91 -29.19
N PRO A 7 -15.65 15.07 -28.58
CA PRO A 7 -15.14 16.24 -29.31
C PRO A 7 -13.80 15.93 -30.01
N LEU A 8 -13.68 16.30 -31.28
CA LEU A 8 -12.48 16.07 -32.11
C LEU A 8 -11.20 16.58 -31.42
N LYS A 9 -11.24 17.79 -30.85
CA LYS A 9 -10.11 18.38 -30.12
C LYS A 9 -9.63 17.51 -28.95
N PHE A 10 -10.53 16.80 -28.28
CA PHE A 10 -10.19 15.92 -27.17
C PHE A 10 -9.53 14.63 -27.67
N VAL A 11 -10.04 14.06 -28.75
CA VAL A 11 -9.48 12.86 -29.38
C VAL A 11 -8.08 13.16 -29.92
N ASP A 12 -7.91 14.25 -30.67
CA ASP A 12 -6.61 14.66 -31.23
C ASP A 12 -5.57 14.94 -30.15
N ALA A 13 -5.98 15.62 -29.06
CA ALA A 13 -5.10 15.88 -27.93
C ALA A 13 -4.66 14.58 -27.23
N SER A 14 -5.56 13.60 -27.14
CA SER A 14 -5.28 12.29 -26.52
C SER A 14 -4.36 11.44 -27.40
N ILE A 15 -4.58 11.43 -28.71
CA ILE A 15 -3.71 10.78 -29.71
C ILE A 15 -2.31 11.41 -29.65
N LYS A 16 -2.22 12.75 -29.70
CA LYS A 16 -0.95 13.48 -29.66
C LYS A 16 -0.14 13.17 -28.39
N LYS A 17 -0.77 13.19 -27.22
CA LYS A 17 -0.12 12.83 -25.94
C LYS A 17 0.42 11.40 -25.96
N THR A 18 -0.36 10.47 -26.51
CA THR A 18 0.00 9.05 -26.58
C THR A 18 1.17 8.83 -27.54
N LEU A 19 1.14 9.45 -28.72
CA LEU A 19 2.21 9.36 -29.72
C LEU A 19 3.51 9.98 -29.19
N ASN A 20 3.45 11.17 -28.60
CA ASN A 20 4.63 11.82 -28.03
C ASN A 20 5.31 10.95 -26.97
N ARG A 21 4.54 10.33 -26.08
CA ARG A 21 5.07 9.40 -25.06
C ARG A 21 5.75 8.19 -25.69
N TYR A 22 5.24 7.68 -26.81
CA TYR A 22 5.82 6.53 -27.51
C TYR A 22 7.12 6.92 -28.23
N ILE A 23 7.11 8.06 -28.93
CA ILE A 23 8.28 8.63 -29.61
C ILE A 23 9.41 8.93 -28.61
N ASP A 24 9.11 9.56 -27.48
CA ASP A 24 10.10 9.85 -26.43
C ASP A 24 10.73 8.57 -25.86
N LYS A 25 9.95 7.49 -25.78
CA LYS A 25 10.44 6.18 -25.33
C LYS A 25 11.37 5.55 -26.35
N ILE A 26 11.02 5.59 -27.64
CA ILE A 26 11.87 5.12 -28.74
C ILE A 26 13.18 5.92 -28.79
N ASN A 27 13.11 7.24 -28.69
CA ASN A 27 14.30 8.08 -28.70
C ASN A 27 15.24 7.79 -27.52
N LYS A 28 14.70 7.44 -26.35
CA LYS A 28 15.52 7.01 -25.19
C LYS A 28 16.17 5.64 -25.40
N ILE A 29 15.49 4.70 -26.07
CA ILE A 29 16.01 3.35 -26.39
C ILE A 29 17.07 3.42 -27.50
N ASN A 30 16.84 4.24 -28.53
CA ASN A 30 17.81 4.44 -29.61
C ASN A 30 19.10 5.15 -29.13
N VAL A 31 19.04 5.83 -27.97
CA VAL A 31 20.22 6.40 -27.30
C VAL A 31 20.97 5.35 -26.47
N SER A 32 20.32 4.25 -26.05
CA SER A 32 20.98 3.18 -25.28
C SER A 32 21.58 2.06 -26.13
N ASP A 33 21.09 1.83 -27.35
CA ASP A 33 21.40 0.61 -28.11
C ASP A 33 22.37 0.85 -29.30
N GLY A 34 23.00 2.03 -29.37
CA GLY A 34 23.91 2.43 -30.44
C GLY A 34 25.31 2.79 -29.96
N GLU A 35 26.08 1.83 -29.43
CA GLU A 35 27.53 1.99 -29.29
C GLU A 35 28.20 2.02 -30.67
N LYS A 36 28.34 3.22 -31.26
CA LYS A 36 29.42 3.52 -32.20
C LYS A 36 30.27 4.64 -31.64
N LYS A 37 31.50 4.24 -31.29
CA LYS A 37 32.65 5.09 -30.95
C LYS A 37 32.86 6.15 -32.02
N ASN A 38 32.45 7.38 -31.75
CA ASN A 38 33.00 8.56 -32.38
C ASN A 38 33.42 9.49 -31.25
N GLU A 39 34.72 9.76 -31.15
CA GLU A 39 35.31 10.71 -30.23
C GLU A 39 34.74 12.10 -30.49
N ILE A 40 33.67 12.44 -29.78
CA ILE A 40 33.21 13.83 -29.66
C ILE A 40 34.17 14.47 -28.68
N LYS A 41 35.16 15.21 -29.21
CA LYS A 41 35.93 16.18 -28.41
C LYS A 41 34.93 17.01 -27.62
N PRO A 42 35.10 17.22 -26.31
CA PRO A 42 34.13 17.94 -25.52
C PRO A 42 34.05 19.37 -26.06
N ILE A 43 32.97 19.65 -26.79
CA ILE A 43 32.49 21.01 -26.99
C ILE A 43 32.25 21.50 -25.56
N LYS A 44 33.10 22.41 -25.10
CA LYS A 44 32.87 23.11 -23.84
C LYS A 44 31.65 23.99 -24.07
N ASP A 45 30.47 23.39 -23.92
CA ASP A 45 29.26 24.16 -23.67
C ASP A 45 29.60 25.14 -22.53
N PRO A 46 29.22 26.43 -22.64
CA PRO A 46 29.39 27.37 -21.55
C PRO A 46 28.77 26.74 -20.28
N PRO A 47 29.41 26.88 -19.09
CA PRO A 47 28.96 26.19 -17.89
C PRO A 47 27.49 26.55 -17.65
N LYS A 48 26.61 25.57 -17.86
CA LYS A 48 25.18 25.73 -17.64
C LYS A 48 25.03 25.98 -16.14
N ASN A 49 24.65 27.20 -15.76
CA ASN A 49 24.42 27.54 -14.36
C ASN A 49 23.46 26.50 -13.76
N GLU A 50 23.97 25.65 -12.87
CA GLU A 50 23.17 24.58 -12.25
C GLU A 50 22.15 25.22 -11.32
N ILE A 51 20.88 25.19 -11.71
CA ILE A 51 19.78 25.68 -10.86
C ILE A 51 19.40 24.56 -9.89
N ILE A 52 19.60 24.80 -8.60
CA ILE A 52 19.17 23.89 -7.53
C ILE A 52 17.88 24.44 -6.92
N LEU A 53 16.78 23.71 -7.10
CA LEU A 53 15.50 24.01 -6.45
C LEU A 53 15.48 23.35 -5.07
N LEU A 54 15.21 24.13 -4.02
CA LEU A 54 15.16 23.63 -2.65
C LEU A 54 13.81 23.95 -2.03
N ASP A 55 12.96 22.94 -1.84
CA ASP A 55 11.72 23.12 -1.08
C ASP A 55 12.04 23.36 0.40
N ILE A 56 11.51 24.45 0.96
CA ILE A 56 11.63 24.78 2.38
C ILE A 56 10.26 25.02 3.00
N PRO A 57 10.02 24.64 4.26
CA PRO A 57 8.79 25.00 4.95
C PRO A 57 8.74 26.52 5.24
N TYR A 58 7.58 27.12 4.99
CA TYR A 58 7.34 28.55 5.20
C TYR A 58 6.73 28.81 6.59
N PHE A 59 7.52 29.41 7.45
CA PHE A 59 7.16 29.82 8.82
C PHE A 59 7.15 31.36 8.96
N GLY A 60 7.04 32.10 7.85
CA GLY A 60 7.12 33.56 7.81
C GLY A 60 8.56 34.09 7.78
N LYS A 61 8.83 35.16 8.53
CA LYS A 61 10.13 35.89 8.53
C LYS A 61 11.35 34.98 8.73
N PRO A 62 11.34 33.96 9.63
CA PRO A 62 12.49 33.07 9.80
C PRO A 62 12.86 32.31 8.50
N SER A 63 11.88 31.85 7.74
CA SER A 63 12.12 31.14 6.46
C SER A 63 12.70 32.07 5.39
N GLU A 64 12.33 33.35 5.38
CA GLU A 64 12.91 34.34 4.47
C GLU A 64 14.38 34.62 4.80
N ILE A 65 14.70 34.79 6.10
CA ILE A 65 16.08 34.98 6.57
C ILE A 65 16.92 33.77 6.21
N LEU A 66 16.41 32.56 6.46
CA LEU A 66 17.05 31.31 6.09
C LEU A 66 17.29 31.23 4.58
N SER A 67 16.29 31.56 3.75
CA SER A 67 16.41 31.57 2.29
C SER A 67 17.55 32.48 1.82
N LYS A 68 17.62 33.70 2.35
CA LYS A 68 18.69 34.66 2.01
C LYS A 68 20.07 34.12 2.41
N ARG A 69 20.18 33.54 3.61
CA ARG A 69 21.42 32.93 4.10
C ARG A 69 21.84 31.74 3.24
N LEU A 70 20.91 30.88 2.85
CA LEU A 70 21.18 29.74 1.98
C LEU A 70 21.67 30.21 0.60
N ILE A 71 21.06 31.24 0.03
CA ILE A 71 21.51 31.84 -1.24
C ILE A 71 22.93 32.41 -1.09
N SER A 72 23.23 33.14 -0.01
CA SER A 72 24.59 33.68 0.21
C SER A 72 25.63 32.58 0.40
N LEU A 73 25.29 31.52 1.13
CA LEU A 73 26.19 30.38 1.34
C LEU A 73 26.42 29.61 0.05
N ALA A 74 25.38 29.41 -0.77
CA ALA A 74 25.51 28.76 -2.07
C ALA A 74 26.45 29.54 -3.00
N LYS A 75 26.30 30.88 -3.07
CA LYS A 75 27.18 31.74 -3.85
C LYS A 75 28.63 31.71 -3.38
N LEU A 76 28.86 31.64 -2.06
CA LEU A 76 30.20 31.51 -1.48
C LEU A 76 30.84 30.16 -1.79
N ALA A 77 30.08 29.07 -1.72
CA ALA A 77 30.59 27.72 -1.93
C ALA A 77 30.83 27.41 -3.42
N ARG A 78 29.87 27.74 -4.28
CA ARG A 78 29.91 27.50 -5.73
C ARG A 78 29.23 28.64 -6.49
N PRO A 79 29.99 29.64 -6.99
CA PRO A 79 29.44 30.80 -7.69
C PRO A 79 28.59 30.46 -8.93
N GLN A 80 28.89 29.34 -9.57
CA GLN A 80 28.17 28.82 -10.75
C GLN A 80 26.81 28.19 -10.42
N THR A 81 26.52 27.94 -9.14
CA THR A 81 25.28 27.29 -8.70
C THR A 81 24.23 28.34 -8.34
N HIS A 82 23.07 28.27 -8.99
CA HIS A 82 21.92 29.12 -8.68
C HIS A 82 20.95 28.38 -7.74
N LEU A 83 21.08 28.58 -6.43
CA LEU A 83 20.14 28.04 -5.45
C LEU A 83 18.85 28.87 -5.42
N GLN A 84 17.71 28.22 -5.61
CA GLN A 84 16.39 28.82 -5.53
C GLN A 84 15.56 28.12 -4.43
N PRO A 85 15.48 28.72 -3.23
CA PRO A 85 14.57 28.26 -2.19
C PRO A 85 13.10 28.47 -2.60
N ILE A 86 12.28 27.43 -2.48
CA ILE A 86 10.85 27.43 -2.77
C ILE A 86 10.10 27.28 -1.43
N PRO A 87 9.52 28.36 -0.88
CA PRO A 87 8.72 28.26 0.33
C PRO A 87 7.41 27.51 0.07
N ARG A 88 7.18 26.46 0.85
CA ARG A 88 5.98 25.63 0.84
C ARG A 88 5.28 25.70 2.19
N PRO A 89 3.94 25.62 2.25
CA PRO A 89 3.26 25.48 3.52
C PRO A 89 3.77 24.23 4.25
N PRO A 90 3.92 24.28 5.60
CA PRO A 90 4.27 23.09 6.37
C PRO A 90 3.19 22.02 6.16
N ARG A 91 3.60 20.75 6.19
CA ARG A 91 2.64 19.66 6.07
C ARG A 91 1.71 19.65 7.30
N SER A 92 0.49 19.15 7.12
CA SER A 92 -0.43 19.01 8.24
C SER A 92 0.13 18.03 9.27
N ILE A 93 -0.24 18.20 10.55
CA ILE A 93 0.16 17.27 11.61
C ILE A 93 -0.26 15.83 11.31
N GLY A 94 -1.40 15.64 10.63
CA GLY A 94 -1.88 14.33 10.17
C GLY A 94 -1.01 13.67 9.09
N SER A 95 -0.05 14.38 8.50
CA SER A 95 0.97 13.77 7.62
C SER A 95 2.15 13.19 8.41
N HIS A 96 2.39 13.70 9.62
CA HIS A 96 3.49 13.26 10.49
C HIS A 96 3.06 12.10 11.39
N PHE A 97 1.76 12.00 11.69
CA PHE A 97 1.18 10.93 12.49
C PHE A 97 0.16 10.18 11.66
N SER A 98 0.31 8.86 11.52
CA SER A 98 -0.77 8.05 10.96
C SER A 98 -2.00 8.20 11.86
N SER A 99 -3.15 8.48 11.26
CA SER A 99 -4.41 8.61 12.00
C SER A 99 -4.89 7.30 12.64
N LYS A 100 -4.24 6.19 12.29
CA LYS A 100 -4.54 4.84 12.76
C LYS A 100 -3.25 4.13 13.16
N ASP A 101 -3.38 3.20 14.10
CA ASP A 101 -2.32 2.28 14.46
C ASP A 101 -1.98 1.36 13.28
N PRO A 102 -0.71 0.99 13.10
CA PRO A 102 -0.32 0.04 12.07
C PRO A 102 -0.99 -1.31 12.32
N ILE A 103 -1.56 -1.90 11.26
CA ILE A 103 -2.21 -3.21 11.35
C ILE A 103 -1.11 -4.29 11.31
N PRO A 104 -1.05 -5.19 12.31
CA PRO A 104 -0.11 -6.31 12.30
C PRO A 104 -0.24 -7.15 11.03
N LYS A 105 0.87 -7.67 10.52
CA LYS A 105 0.98 -8.42 9.26
C LYS A 105 -0.14 -9.47 9.09
N ASP A 106 -0.40 -10.24 10.13
CA ASP A 106 -1.36 -11.36 10.12
C ASP A 106 -2.82 -10.89 10.01
N LEU A 107 -3.10 -9.65 10.43
CA LEU A 107 -4.43 -9.04 10.41
C LEU A 107 -4.67 -8.15 9.19
N GLN A 108 -3.70 -8.02 8.29
CA GLN A 108 -3.86 -7.27 7.05
C GLN A 108 -4.81 -8.00 6.10
N SER A 109 -5.57 -7.24 5.32
CA SER A 109 -6.55 -7.73 4.36
C SER A 109 -6.34 -7.03 3.01
N GLY A 110 -6.88 -7.61 1.94
CA GLY A 110 -6.68 -7.07 0.59
C GLY A 110 -5.22 -7.14 0.16
N VAL A 111 -4.53 -8.24 0.47
CA VAL A 111 -3.10 -8.39 0.20
C VAL A 111 -2.83 -9.55 -0.74
N ILE A 112 -1.69 -9.45 -1.42
CA ILE A 112 -1.08 -10.55 -2.17
C ILE A 112 0.04 -11.11 -1.31
N TYR A 113 -0.06 -12.38 -0.98
CA TYR A 113 0.89 -13.09 -0.13
C TYR A 113 1.57 -14.22 -0.91
N GLN A 114 2.75 -14.59 -0.43
CA GLN A 114 3.53 -15.71 -0.94
C GLN A 114 3.82 -16.69 0.19
N ILE A 115 3.76 -17.98 -0.12
CA ILE A 115 4.17 -19.08 0.77
C ILE A 115 5.19 -19.93 0.03
N ASN A 116 6.32 -20.19 0.66
CA ASN A 116 7.39 -20.97 0.06
C ASN A 116 7.17 -22.47 0.26
N CYS A 117 7.65 -23.27 -0.70
CA CYS A 117 7.77 -24.71 -0.52
C CYS A 117 8.92 -25.03 0.45
N SER A 118 8.74 -26.07 1.27
CA SER A 118 9.75 -26.49 2.24
C SER A 118 10.95 -27.19 1.60
N SER A 119 10.77 -27.82 0.44
CA SER A 119 11.74 -28.71 -0.20
C SER A 119 12.32 -28.20 -1.51
N CYS A 120 11.82 -27.09 -2.06
CA CYS A 120 12.32 -26.52 -3.32
C CYS A 120 11.99 -25.03 -3.47
N ASP A 121 12.60 -24.38 -4.46
CA ASP A 121 12.51 -22.93 -4.71
C ASP A 121 11.20 -22.47 -5.35
N VAL A 122 10.14 -23.29 -5.30
CA VAL A 122 8.83 -22.90 -5.80
C VAL A 122 8.01 -22.25 -4.69
N SER A 123 7.14 -21.32 -5.07
CA SER A 123 6.31 -20.59 -4.13
C SER A 123 4.88 -20.46 -4.62
N TYR A 124 3.93 -20.62 -3.70
CA TYR A 124 2.52 -20.34 -3.95
C TYR A 124 2.24 -18.85 -3.72
N ILE A 125 1.63 -18.19 -4.71
CA ILE A 125 1.23 -16.79 -4.61
C ILE A 125 -0.30 -16.72 -4.60
N GLY A 126 -0.86 -16.15 -3.53
CA GLY A 126 -2.30 -16.02 -3.34
C GLY A 126 -2.73 -14.58 -3.13
N LYS A 127 -3.97 -14.26 -3.51
CA LYS A 127 -4.63 -13.00 -3.17
C LYS A 127 -5.74 -13.26 -2.16
N THR A 128 -5.91 -12.37 -1.18
CA THR A 128 -7.01 -12.46 -0.21
C THR A 128 -7.65 -11.10 0.07
N ILE A 129 -8.99 -11.07 0.07
CA ILE A 129 -9.79 -9.94 0.56
C ILE A 129 -9.97 -10.03 2.09
N ARG A 130 -9.91 -11.24 2.65
CA ARG A 130 -9.99 -11.50 4.09
C ARG A 130 -8.64 -11.23 4.77
N GLN A 131 -8.63 -11.21 6.10
CA GLN A 131 -7.40 -11.17 6.88
C GLN A 131 -6.50 -12.36 6.52
N VAL A 132 -5.19 -12.12 6.34
CA VAL A 132 -4.24 -13.18 5.93
C VAL A 132 -4.27 -14.35 6.89
N LYS A 133 -4.30 -14.09 8.20
CA LYS A 133 -4.43 -15.14 9.23
C LYS A 133 -5.58 -16.09 8.91
N LYS A 134 -6.77 -15.55 8.61
CA LYS A 134 -7.95 -16.36 8.30
C LYS A 134 -7.74 -17.19 7.04
N ARG A 135 -7.12 -16.59 6.03
CA ARG A 135 -6.80 -17.28 4.76
C ARG A 135 -5.81 -18.42 4.96
N LEU A 136 -4.79 -18.24 5.79
CA LEU A 136 -3.81 -19.28 6.10
C LEU A 136 -4.44 -20.43 6.90
N GLU A 137 -5.32 -20.13 7.86
CA GLU A 137 -6.08 -21.16 8.59
C GLU A 137 -6.96 -22.00 7.65
N GLU A 138 -7.60 -21.37 6.66
CA GLU A 138 -8.37 -22.07 5.61
C GLU A 138 -7.48 -23.00 4.77
N HIS A 139 -6.21 -22.63 4.61
CA HIS A 139 -5.20 -23.44 3.92
C HIS A 139 -4.54 -24.51 4.80
N GLY A 140 -5.00 -24.69 6.03
CA GLY A 140 -4.47 -25.72 6.94
C GLY A 140 -3.21 -25.30 7.70
N ALA A 141 -2.83 -24.02 7.67
CA ALA A 141 -1.81 -23.51 8.58
C ALA A 141 -2.26 -23.69 10.05
N PRO A 142 -1.34 -23.96 10.98
CA PRO A 142 -1.68 -24.07 12.39
C PRO A 142 -2.37 -22.79 12.87
N GLN A 143 -3.36 -22.94 13.75
CA GLN A 143 -4.07 -21.79 14.30
C GLN A 143 -3.07 -20.88 15.00
N PHE A 144 -2.95 -19.63 14.53
CA PHE A 144 -2.12 -18.63 15.19
C PHE A 144 -2.73 -18.37 16.56
N ASN A 145 -2.12 -18.94 17.61
CA ASN A 145 -2.50 -18.64 18.98
C ASN A 145 -2.42 -17.12 19.15
N ILE A 146 -3.58 -16.49 19.36
CA ILE A 146 -3.61 -15.11 19.80
C ILE A 146 -2.96 -15.14 21.17
N THR A 147 -1.65 -14.87 21.23
CA THR A 147 -1.09 -14.35 22.46
C THR A 147 -1.88 -13.08 22.65
N LYS A 148 -2.89 -13.11 23.54
CA LYS A 148 -3.69 -11.93 23.91
C LYS A 148 -2.69 -10.79 23.97
N PRO A 149 -2.87 -9.68 23.22
CA PRO A 149 -1.91 -8.59 23.26
C PRO A 149 -1.66 -8.33 24.74
N LYS A 150 -0.41 -8.46 25.19
CA LYS A 150 -0.05 -8.11 26.56
C LYS A 150 -0.56 -6.69 26.70
N LEU A 151 -1.68 -6.54 27.39
CA LEU A 151 -2.23 -5.25 27.72
C LEU A 151 -1.06 -4.54 28.36
N SER A 152 -0.54 -3.52 27.68
CA SER A 152 0.57 -2.74 28.20
C SER A 152 0.23 -2.39 29.64
N SER A 153 1.19 -2.58 30.53
CA SER A 153 1.09 -2.50 31.99
C SER A 153 0.82 -1.07 32.50
N LEU A 154 -0.15 -0.39 31.89
CA LEU A 154 -0.70 0.92 32.23
C LEU A 154 -2.17 0.82 32.67
N SER A 155 -2.74 -0.39 32.75
CA SER A 155 -3.94 -0.67 33.53
C SER A 155 -3.60 -0.71 35.03
N LYS A 156 -3.25 0.44 35.60
CA LYS A 156 -3.66 0.67 36.99
C LYS A 156 -5.18 0.72 36.92
N LYS A 157 -5.85 -0.18 37.65
CA LYS A 157 -7.31 -0.17 37.83
C LYS A 157 -7.73 1.24 38.27
N SER A 158 -8.10 2.09 37.32
CA SER A 158 -8.94 3.23 37.62
C SER A 158 -10.28 2.66 38.10
N PRO A 159 -10.88 3.18 39.18
CA PRO A 159 -12.24 2.81 39.56
C PRO A 159 -13.14 2.89 38.32
N ILE A 160 -13.93 1.85 38.10
CA ILE A 160 -14.94 1.79 37.04
C ILE A 160 -15.76 3.08 37.15
N PRO A 161 -15.77 3.98 36.15
CA PRO A 161 -16.61 5.15 36.23
C PRO A 161 -18.07 4.69 36.26
N ASP A 162 -18.84 5.13 37.24
CA ASP A 162 -20.27 4.80 37.38
C ASP A 162 -21.00 5.10 36.07
N THR A 163 -21.24 4.04 35.28
CA THR A 163 -21.88 4.13 33.95
C THR A 163 -23.41 4.31 34.04
N THR A 164 -23.94 4.41 35.26
CA THR A 164 -25.36 4.54 35.57
C THR A 164 -25.96 5.84 35.03
N ASN A 165 -25.15 6.87 34.79
CA ASN A 165 -25.60 8.18 34.29
C ASN A 165 -25.34 8.45 32.79
N LEU A 166 -24.86 7.46 32.03
CA LEU A 166 -24.67 7.62 30.59
C LEU A 166 -26.01 7.46 29.86
N ARG A 167 -26.52 8.52 29.21
CA ARG A 167 -27.76 8.46 28.39
C ARG A 167 -27.84 7.29 27.41
N ARG A 168 -26.71 6.74 26.95
CA ARG A 168 -26.65 5.55 26.07
C ARG A 168 -26.90 4.23 26.80
N SER A 169 -26.52 4.08 28.06
CA SER A 169 -26.67 2.81 28.81
C SER A 169 -28.14 2.54 29.15
N ALA A 170 -28.93 3.57 29.47
CA ALA A 170 -30.37 3.45 29.72
C ALA A 170 -31.16 2.87 28.52
N ARG A 171 -30.69 3.10 27.28
CA ARG A 171 -31.36 2.61 26.06
C ARG A 171 -31.08 1.13 25.77
N ASN A 172 -30.02 0.59 26.37
CA ASN A 172 -29.61 -0.82 26.27
C ASN A 172 -29.94 -1.63 27.53
N ALA A 173 -30.32 -0.95 28.62
CA ALA A 173 -30.78 -1.59 29.84
C ALA A 173 -32.00 -2.46 29.54
N GLY A 174 -31.88 -3.78 29.74
CA GLY A 174 -32.95 -4.75 29.48
C GLY A 174 -32.93 -5.41 28.09
N LYS A 175 -32.05 -4.99 27.17
CA LYS A 175 -31.83 -5.77 25.94
C LYS A 175 -30.90 -6.95 26.25
N ILE A 176 -31.48 -8.12 26.47
CA ILE A 176 -30.74 -9.38 26.44
C ILE A 176 -30.30 -9.57 24.99
N ILE A 177 -29.01 -9.34 24.71
CA ILE A 177 -28.42 -9.76 23.45
C ILE A 177 -28.19 -11.25 23.58
N ASN A 178 -29.17 -12.05 23.16
CA ASN A 178 -28.97 -13.48 22.97
C ASN A 178 -28.04 -13.62 21.77
N TYR A 179 -26.74 -13.66 22.02
CA TYR A 179 -25.87 -14.39 21.11
C TYR A 179 -26.30 -15.85 21.27
N SER A 180 -26.71 -16.49 20.18
CA SER A 180 -26.86 -17.93 20.17
C SER A 180 -25.50 -18.52 20.55
N ASP A 181 -25.43 -19.05 21.77
CA ASP A 181 -24.37 -19.99 22.14
C ASP A 181 -24.56 -21.19 21.21
N ASP A 182 -23.87 -21.18 20.06
CA ASP A 182 -23.69 -22.35 19.21
C ASP A 182 -22.80 -23.34 19.96
N LYS A 183 -23.33 -23.89 21.05
CA LYS A 183 -22.92 -25.17 21.59
C LYS A 183 -23.61 -26.25 20.77
N ASN A 184 -23.29 -26.28 19.47
CA ASN A 184 -23.40 -27.54 18.76
C ASN A 184 -22.31 -28.43 19.33
N SER A 185 -22.70 -29.60 19.84
CA SER A 185 -21.82 -30.72 20.08
C SER A 185 -20.95 -30.92 18.83
N PHE A 186 -19.68 -30.55 18.94
CA PHE A 186 -18.71 -30.65 17.86
C PHE A 186 -18.36 -32.12 17.69
N ASP A 187 -19.10 -32.81 16.82
CA ASP A 187 -18.66 -34.08 16.26
C ASP A 187 -17.49 -33.77 15.30
N GLU A 188 -16.26 -33.80 15.83
CA GLU A 188 -15.02 -33.49 15.10
C GLU A 188 -14.83 -34.33 13.83
N GLU A 189 -15.48 -35.49 13.73
CA GLU A 189 -15.37 -36.40 12.60
C GLU A 189 -16.16 -35.94 11.37
N ASN A 190 -17.25 -35.19 11.54
CA ASN A 190 -18.10 -34.77 10.41
C ASN A 190 -17.56 -33.53 9.68
N ILE A 191 -16.79 -32.66 10.35
CA ILE A 191 -16.18 -31.46 9.74
C ILE A 191 -15.02 -31.81 8.81
N LYS A 192 -14.32 -32.93 9.07
CA LYS A 192 -13.22 -33.40 8.21
C LYS A 192 -13.71 -33.78 6.82
N ASN A 193 -14.96 -34.24 6.68
CA ASN A 193 -15.52 -34.72 5.42
C ASN A 193 -16.17 -33.62 4.54
N ILE A 194 -16.49 -32.44 5.08
CA ILE A 194 -17.16 -31.35 4.31
C ILE A 194 -16.19 -30.28 3.81
N ARG A 195 -14.95 -30.21 4.35
CA ARG A 195 -13.93 -29.32 3.79
C ARG A 195 -13.50 -29.88 2.45
N GLN A 196 -14.07 -29.37 1.36
CA GLN A 196 -13.39 -29.37 0.07
C GLN A 196 -11.93 -29.01 0.32
N SER A 197 -11.01 -29.89 -0.09
CA SER A 197 -9.57 -29.70 0.09
C SER A 197 -9.20 -28.29 -0.37
N SER A 198 -8.45 -27.55 0.45
CA SER A 198 -8.11 -26.17 0.10
C SER A 198 -7.36 -26.16 -1.24
N VAL A 199 -7.44 -25.07 -2.00
CA VAL A 199 -6.72 -24.94 -3.29
C VAL A 199 -5.23 -25.24 -3.14
N ILE A 200 -4.63 -24.86 -2.02
CA ILE A 200 -3.23 -25.19 -1.70
C ILE A 200 -3.09 -26.70 -1.52
N THR A 201 -3.92 -27.31 -0.69
CA THR A 201 -3.89 -28.76 -0.43
C THR A 201 -4.08 -29.58 -1.71
N GLN A 202 -4.95 -29.14 -2.63
CA GLN A 202 -5.11 -29.75 -3.95
C GLN A 202 -3.83 -29.64 -4.78
N ASN A 203 -3.25 -28.44 -4.85
CA ASN A 203 -2.01 -28.21 -5.57
C ASN A 203 -0.81 -29.00 -5.00
N GLU A 204 -0.72 -29.16 -3.69
CA GLU A 204 0.30 -30.00 -3.04
C GLU A 204 0.16 -31.47 -3.45
N LEU A 205 -1.07 -31.98 -3.54
CA LEU A 205 -1.34 -33.36 -3.99
C LEU A 205 -1.02 -33.55 -5.48
N GLU A 206 -1.29 -32.56 -6.32
CA GLU A 206 -1.04 -32.62 -7.77
C GLU A 206 0.44 -32.48 -8.13
N THR A 207 1.15 -31.59 -7.44
CA THR A 207 2.54 -31.23 -7.78
C THR A 207 3.58 -31.92 -6.90
N GLY A 208 3.17 -32.50 -5.76
CA GLY A 208 4.07 -33.11 -4.78
C GLY A 208 4.92 -32.10 -3.99
N HIS A 209 4.70 -30.79 -4.19
CA HIS A 209 5.38 -29.74 -3.43
C HIS A 209 4.68 -29.50 -2.10
N GLN A 210 5.43 -29.53 -0.99
CA GLN A 210 4.89 -29.27 0.35
C GLN A 210 5.07 -27.80 0.70
N ILE A 211 3.98 -27.08 0.94
CA ILE A 211 3.98 -25.64 1.18
C ILE A 211 4.05 -25.40 2.70
N ASN A 212 5.02 -24.59 3.14
CA ASN A 212 5.20 -24.30 4.56
C ASN A 212 4.34 -23.12 5.00
N GLY A 213 3.16 -23.41 5.56
CA GLY A 213 2.21 -22.38 6.03
C GLY A 213 2.74 -21.43 7.13
N ASN A 214 3.89 -21.72 7.75
CA ASN A 214 4.53 -20.84 8.73
C ASN A 214 5.46 -19.80 8.07
N ASP A 215 6.02 -20.09 6.89
CA ASP A 215 6.94 -19.21 6.18
C ASP A 215 6.22 -18.50 5.02
N TRP A 216 5.53 -17.42 5.37
CA TRP A 216 4.78 -16.62 4.42
C TRP A 216 5.15 -15.14 4.53
N HIS A 217 5.05 -14.41 3.43
CA HIS A 217 5.30 -12.97 3.37
C HIS A 217 4.29 -12.24 2.50
N ILE A 218 4.10 -10.95 2.80
CA ILE A 218 3.24 -10.07 2.01
C ILE A 218 4.10 -9.49 0.90
N LEU A 219 3.70 -9.70 -0.35
CA LEU A 219 4.36 -9.11 -1.51
C LEU A 219 3.90 -7.69 -1.75
N THR A 220 2.57 -7.47 -1.70
CA THR A 220 2.00 -6.15 -1.90
C THR A 220 0.57 -6.07 -1.35
N ASN A 221 0.15 -4.85 -1.03
CA ASN A 221 -1.26 -4.56 -0.77
C ASN A 221 -1.95 -4.31 -2.10
N ASP A 222 -3.14 -4.87 -2.29
CA ASP A 222 -3.99 -4.56 -3.42
C ASP A 222 -4.97 -3.44 -3.03
N PRO A 223 -4.71 -2.18 -3.42
CA PRO A 223 -5.59 -1.07 -3.09
C PRO A 223 -6.90 -1.10 -3.88
N ARG A 224 -7.04 -2.00 -4.87
CA ARG A 224 -8.27 -2.12 -5.65
C ARG A 224 -9.29 -2.88 -4.83
N SER A 225 -10.12 -2.15 -4.08
CA SER A 225 -11.45 -2.67 -3.78
C SER A 225 -12.11 -2.94 -5.13
N TYR A 226 -12.56 -4.16 -5.35
CA TYR A 226 -13.41 -4.46 -6.48
C TYR A 226 -14.61 -3.51 -6.36
N ARG A 227 -14.64 -2.46 -7.18
CA ARG A 227 -15.90 -1.78 -7.46
C ARG A 227 -16.67 -2.84 -8.23
N LEU A 228 -17.67 -3.44 -7.59
CA LEU A 228 -18.66 -4.22 -8.32
C LEU A 228 -19.20 -3.28 -9.40
N GLU A 229 -18.70 -3.41 -10.62
CA GLU A 229 -19.42 -2.92 -11.79
C GLU A 229 -20.60 -3.86 -11.95
N VAL A 230 -21.60 -3.68 -11.08
CA VAL A 230 -22.95 -4.14 -11.39
C VAL A 230 -23.37 -3.30 -12.60
N ARG A 231 -22.99 -3.76 -13.79
CA ARG A 231 -23.79 -3.47 -14.97
C ARG A 231 -25.07 -4.23 -14.72
N GLU A 232 -26.06 -3.54 -14.18
CA GLU A 232 -27.44 -3.97 -14.34
C GLU A 232 -27.68 -4.04 -15.85
N SER A 233 -27.57 -5.25 -16.40
CA SER A 233 -28.18 -5.59 -17.67
C SER A 233 -29.69 -5.55 -17.43
N LEU A 234 -30.26 -4.35 -17.44
CA LEU A 234 -31.68 -4.17 -17.67
C LEU A 234 -31.91 -4.47 -19.15
N ALA A 235 -32.35 -5.70 -19.38
CA ALA A 235 -33.10 -6.07 -20.58
C ALA A 235 -34.48 -5.40 -20.56
#